data_AF-A0A6C0DPM4-F1
#
_entry.id   AF-A0A6C0DPM4-F1
#
_cell.length_a   1.000
_cell.length_b   1.000
_cell.length_c   1.000
_cell.angle_alpha   90.00
_cell.angle_beta   90.00
_cell.angle_gamma   90.00
#
_symmetry.space_group_name_H-M   'P 1'
#
loop_
_entity.id
_entity.type
_entity.pdbx_description
1 polymer ?
#
loop_
_entity_poly.entity_id
_entity_poly.type
_entity_poly.pdbx_seq_one_letter_code
_entity_poly.pdbx_strand_id
1 'polypeptide(L)'
;MSDYVVCIPSYKRADLCNEKTLKTLHQHKIPSNKIFVYIVSDDEKEYKEKLDPKTYNKIIVGKKGLVQQRQFIQHQFPEGKHIVFFDDDIASIDLKMSSLFKSHSLDYFFKYAFDQCKKNQAYIWGVYPVFNPFFRKSRKEMTMNQSYIVGAFYGIINRPNLKAIELTLTKENGQKEDVERTIKYFKHDGLVLRFNRVGFETKYYGKSGGLGTFDDRLKPMLEASQRLKKEFPEHGEISTKKHGMTEFRLKKLPSRFESDLTGKHTRRAKSSTNRSKTSKRR
;
A
#
# COMPACT_ATOMS: atom_id res chain seq x y z
N MET A 1 1.59 12.61 -19.72
CA MET A 1 1.02 11.44 -19.00
C MET A 1 2.14 10.69 -18.32
N SER A 2 1.90 10.21 -17.10
CA SER A 2 2.88 9.55 -16.26
C SER A 2 3.17 8.10 -16.72
N ASP A 3 4.42 7.79 -17.09
CA ASP A 3 4.84 6.43 -17.50
C ASP A 3 5.12 5.54 -16.27
N TYR A 4 4.47 4.37 -16.21
CA TYR A 4 4.59 3.40 -15.12
C TYR A 4 4.98 2.00 -15.62
N VAL A 5 5.49 1.20 -14.69
CA VAL A 5 5.67 -0.26 -14.81
C VAL A 5 4.84 -0.98 -13.76
N VAL A 6 4.51 -2.24 -14.05
CA VAL A 6 3.82 -3.15 -13.14
C VAL A 6 4.80 -4.24 -12.72
N CYS A 7 4.95 -4.46 -11.42
CA CYS A 7 5.86 -5.45 -10.86
C CYS A 7 5.11 -6.45 -9.99
N ILE A 8 5.28 -7.74 -10.28
CA ILE A 8 4.58 -8.85 -9.62
C ILE A 8 5.62 -9.76 -8.96
N PRO A 9 5.92 -9.60 -7.66
CA PRO A 9 6.69 -10.59 -6.92
C PRO A 9 5.88 -11.88 -6.76
N SER A 10 6.49 -13.03 -7.10
CA SER A 10 5.84 -14.34 -7.08
C SER A 10 6.83 -15.42 -6.64
N TYR A 11 6.41 -16.36 -5.79
CA TYR A 11 7.27 -17.46 -5.30
C TYR A 11 6.45 -18.72 -5.07
N LYS A 12 6.79 -19.81 -5.78
CA LYS A 12 6.09 -21.10 -5.80
C LYS A 12 4.58 -21.01 -6.07
N ARG A 13 4.18 -20.10 -6.96
CA ARG A 13 2.77 -19.77 -7.29
C ARG A 13 2.58 -19.46 -8.78
N ALA A 14 3.30 -20.14 -9.67
CA ALA A 14 3.28 -19.86 -11.10
C ALA A 14 1.88 -19.97 -11.73
N ASP A 15 1.14 -21.05 -11.46
CA ASP A 15 -0.24 -21.20 -11.95
C ASP A 15 -1.15 -20.09 -11.41
N LEU A 16 -1.06 -19.80 -10.12
CA LEU A 16 -1.87 -18.76 -9.49
C LEU A 16 -1.58 -17.38 -10.08
N CYS A 17 -0.30 -17.05 -10.31
CA CYS A 17 0.15 -15.83 -10.97
C CYS A 17 -0.46 -15.69 -12.37
N ASN A 18 -0.43 -16.77 -13.15
CA ASN A 18 -0.98 -16.82 -14.50
C ASN A 18 -2.51 -16.66 -14.50
N GLU A 19 -3.21 -17.48 -13.72
CA GLU A 19 -4.66 -17.59 -13.70
C GLU A 19 -5.36 -16.40 -13.03
N LYS A 20 -4.67 -15.71 -12.11
CA LYS A 20 -5.19 -14.57 -11.36
C LYS A 20 -4.61 -13.27 -11.88
N THR A 21 -3.41 -12.90 -11.45
CA THR A 21 -2.94 -11.52 -11.64
C THR A 21 -2.67 -11.19 -13.10
N LEU A 22 -1.96 -12.06 -13.84
CA LEU A 22 -1.68 -11.83 -15.25
C LEU A 22 -2.96 -11.83 -16.09
N LYS A 23 -3.86 -12.78 -15.85
CA LYS A 23 -5.20 -12.80 -16.46
C LYS A 23 -5.99 -11.51 -16.18
N THR A 24 -6.00 -11.04 -14.93
CA THR A 24 -6.70 -9.82 -14.52
C THR A 24 -6.12 -8.59 -15.23
N LEU A 25 -4.80 -8.44 -15.25
CA LEU A 25 -4.13 -7.34 -15.94
C LEU A 25 -4.39 -7.37 -17.45
N HIS A 26 -4.38 -8.55 -18.06
CA HIS A 26 -4.71 -8.75 -19.47
C HIS A 26 -6.17 -8.36 -19.78
N GLN A 27 -7.13 -8.79 -18.95
CA GLN A 27 -8.54 -8.41 -19.08
C GLN A 27 -8.76 -6.89 -18.94
N HIS A 28 -7.99 -6.24 -18.07
CA HIS A 28 -7.96 -4.78 -17.94
C HIS A 28 -7.15 -4.05 -19.02
N LYS A 29 -6.62 -4.79 -20.01
CA LYS A 29 -5.85 -4.28 -21.15
C LYS A 29 -4.61 -3.50 -20.74
N ILE A 30 -3.97 -3.89 -19.63
CA ILE A 30 -2.66 -3.36 -19.29
C ILE A 30 -1.65 -3.91 -20.29
N PRO A 31 -0.85 -3.04 -20.95
CA PRO A 31 0.15 -3.50 -21.92
C PRO A 31 1.15 -4.49 -21.30
N SER A 32 1.32 -5.65 -21.93
CA SER A 32 2.24 -6.70 -21.45
C SER A 32 3.68 -6.21 -21.33
N ASN A 33 4.12 -5.31 -22.24
CA ASN A 33 5.44 -4.69 -22.20
C ASN A 33 5.72 -3.84 -20.94
N LYS A 34 4.69 -3.53 -20.13
CA LYS A 34 4.83 -2.83 -18.83
C LYS A 34 4.93 -3.78 -17.64
N ILE A 35 4.68 -5.08 -17.82
CA ILE A 35 4.51 -6.05 -16.72
C ILE A 35 5.77 -6.88 -16.56
N PHE A 36 6.32 -6.89 -15.34
CA PHE A 36 7.51 -7.64 -14.97
C PHE A 36 7.17 -8.60 -13.83
N VAL A 37 7.47 -9.89 -14.01
CA VAL A 37 7.26 -10.91 -12.98
C VAL A 37 8.60 -11.20 -12.31
N TYR A 38 8.65 -11.04 -10.99
CA TYR A 38 9.87 -11.22 -10.21
C TYR A 38 9.79 -12.51 -9.39
N ILE A 39 10.69 -13.44 -9.68
CA ILE A 39 10.70 -14.79 -9.10
C ILE A 39 11.96 -15.04 -8.27
N VAL A 40 12.06 -16.24 -7.70
CA VAL A 40 13.29 -16.77 -7.08
C VAL A 40 13.88 -17.82 -8.04
N SER A 41 15.21 -17.95 -8.07
CA SER A 41 15.94 -18.81 -9.04
C SER A 41 15.38 -20.22 -9.17
N ASP A 42 15.03 -20.82 -8.03
CA ASP A 42 14.63 -22.23 -7.94
C ASP A 42 13.34 -22.52 -8.70
N ASP A 43 12.53 -21.50 -9.00
CA ASP A 43 11.25 -21.64 -9.67
C ASP A 43 11.31 -21.28 -11.18
N GLU A 44 12.46 -20.85 -11.72
CA GLU A 44 12.52 -20.22 -13.06
C GLU A 44 11.96 -21.08 -14.18
N LYS A 45 12.28 -22.36 -14.20
CA LYS A 45 11.78 -23.31 -15.19
C LYS A 45 10.25 -23.39 -15.15
N GLU A 46 9.68 -23.55 -13.95
CA GLU A 46 8.24 -23.67 -13.74
C GLU A 46 7.49 -22.43 -14.24
N TYR A 47 7.99 -21.23 -13.95
CA TYR A 47 7.34 -19.99 -14.41
C TYR A 47 7.41 -19.84 -15.93
N LYS A 48 8.54 -20.19 -16.56
CA LYS A 48 8.64 -20.14 -18.03
C LYS A 48 7.70 -21.12 -18.73
N GLU A 49 7.43 -22.26 -18.12
CA GLU A 49 6.51 -23.27 -18.66
C GLU A 49 5.03 -22.88 -18.47
N LYS A 50 4.68 -22.28 -17.33
CA LYS A 50 3.28 -22.03 -16.94
C LYS A 50 2.73 -20.66 -17.30
N LEU A 51 3.56 -19.62 -17.33
CA LEU A 51 3.07 -18.26 -17.60
C LEU A 51 2.85 -18.05 -19.11
N ASP A 52 1.71 -17.48 -19.50
CA ASP A 52 1.46 -17.09 -20.89
C ASP A 52 2.36 -15.90 -21.28
N PRO A 53 3.32 -16.06 -22.22
CA PRO A 53 4.27 -15.02 -22.61
C PRO A 53 3.60 -13.79 -23.25
N LYS A 54 2.33 -13.87 -23.66
CA LYS A 54 1.58 -12.71 -24.19
C LYS A 54 1.12 -11.75 -23.09
N THR A 55 1.17 -12.16 -21.83
CA THR A 55 0.61 -11.40 -20.69
C THR A 55 1.64 -10.59 -19.92
N TYR A 56 2.93 -10.75 -20.20
CA TYR A 56 4.01 -10.04 -19.51
C TYR A 56 5.18 -9.68 -20.45
N ASN A 57 6.11 -8.86 -19.97
CA ASN A 57 7.31 -8.47 -20.69
C ASN A 57 8.48 -9.41 -20.38
N LYS A 58 8.84 -9.52 -19.09
CA LYS A 58 9.99 -10.29 -18.63
C LYS A 58 9.70 -11.00 -17.31
N ILE A 59 10.26 -12.19 -17.19
CA ILE A 59 10.51 -12.85 -15.90
C ILE A 59 11.92 -12.44 -15.45
N ILE A 60 12.06 -12.02 -14.20
CA ILE A 60 13.33 -11.57 -13.62
C ILE A 60 13.59 -12.38 -12.34
N VAL A 61 14.77 -12.99 -12.25
CA VAL A 61 15.23 -13.66 -11.03
C VAL A 61 15.69 -12.60 -10.03
N GLY A 62 15.02 -12.54 -8.88
CA GLY A 62 15.31 -11.58 -7.82
C GLY A 62 15.80 -12.25 -6.54
N LYS A 63 15.33 -11.76 -5.38
CA LYS A 63 15.72 -12.21 -4.04
C LYS A 63 14.57 -12.92 -3.35
N LYS A 64 14.89 -13.97 -2.60
CA LYS A 64 13.94 -14.65 -1.71
C LYS A 64 13.57 -13.75 -0.52
N GLY A 65 12.29 -13.78 -0.15
CA GLY A 65 11.69 -12.96 0.92
C GLY A 65 10.97 -11.72 0.37
N LEU A 66 9.76 -11.45 0.86
CA LEU A 66 8.87 -10.43 0.28
C LEU A 66 9.47 -9.03 0.33
N VAL A 67 10.04 -8.63 1.47
CA VAL A 67 10.65 -7.32 1.67
C VAL A 67 11.89 -7.16 0.80
N GLN A 68 12.75 -8.18 0.79
CA GLN A 68 13.97 -8.25 -0.01
C GLN A 68 13.65 -8.14 -1.51
N GLN A 69 12.60 -8.84 -1.96
CA GLN A 69 12.15 -8.83 -3.35
C GLN A 69 11.64 -7.44 -3.74
N ARG A 70 10.78 -6.81 -2.92
CA ARG A 70 10.26 -5.47 -3.19
C ARG A 70 11.35 -4.40 -3.15
N GLN A 71 12.32 -4.52 -2.26
CA GLN A 71 13.50 -3.64 -2.26
C GLN A 71 14.37 -3.89 -3.49
N PHE A 72 14.60 -5.14 -3.88
CA PHE A 72 15.34 -5.47 -5.11
C PHE A 72 14.68 -4.83 -6.33
N ILE A 73 13.35 -4.96 -6.47
CA ILE A 73 12.57 -4.32 -7.54
C ILE A 73 12.79 -2.81 -7.55
N GLN A 74 12.71 -2.14 -6.40
CA GLN A 74 12.91 -0.68 -6.32
C GLN A 74 14.30 -0.25 -6.82
N HIS A 75 15.35 -1.02 -6.53
CA HIS A 75 16.73 -0.71 -6.96
C HIS A 75 16.97 -0.99 -8.47
N GLN A 76 16.09 -1.70 -9.16
CA GLN A 76 16.19 -1.92 -10.61
C GLN A 76 15.71 -0.72 -11.43
N PHE A 77 14.98 0.21 -10.81
CA PHE A 77 14.42 1.37 -11.49
C PHE A 77 15.02 2.67 -10.94
N PRO A 78 15.16 3.71 -11.76
CA PRO A 78 15.66 5.01 -11.30
C PRO A 78 14.69 5.65 -10.30
N GLU A 79 15.22 6.60 -9.53
CA GLU A 79 14.42 7.49 -8.71
C GLU A 79 13.38 8.24 -9.57
N GLY A 80 12.19 8.45 -9.01
CA GLY A 80 11.07 9.07 -9.71
C GLY A 80 10.28 8.12 -10.64
N LYS A 81 10.76 6.91 -10.92
CA LYS A 81 10.00 5.94 -11.72
C LYS A 81 8.69 5.58 -11.01
N HIS A 82 7.60 5.53 -11.76
CA HIS A 82 6.33 5.08 -11.23
C HIS A 82 6.22 3.56 -11.30
N ILE A 83 5.99 2.92 -10.15
CA ILE A 83 5.91 1.48 -10.03
C ILE A 83 4.57 1.12 -9.40
N VAL A 84 3.82 0.24 -10.05
CA VAL A 84 2.62 -0.39 -9.49
C VAL A 84 3.00 -1.80 -9.07
N PHE A 85 2.74 -2.12 -7.80
CA PHE A 85 2.95 -3.46 -7.26
C PHE A 85 1.61 -4.19 -7.18
N PHE A 86 1.62 -5.44 -7.63
CA PHE A 86 0.56 -6.41 -7.40
C PHE A 86 1.15 -7.66 -6.78
N ASP A 87 0.47 -8.26 -5.81
CA ASP A 87 0.75 -9.66 -5.46
C ASP A 87 0.29 -10.58 -6.61
N ASP A 88 0.75 -11.83 -6.62
CA ASP A 88 0.48 -12.78 -7.70
C ASP A 88 -0.95 -13.39 -7.69
N ASP A 89 -1.80 -13.07 -6.71
CA ASP A 89 -3.11 -13.73 -6.50
C ASP A 89 -4.33 -12.81 -6.63
N ILE A 90 -4.21 -11.72 -7.40
CA ILE A 90 -5.28 -10.75 -7.63
C ILE A 90 -6.28 -11.29 -8.66
N ALA A 91 -7.49 -11.59 -8.20
CA ALA A 91 -8.52 -12.25 -8.99
C ALA A 91 -9.41 -11.27 -9.77
N SER A 92 -9.61 -10.06 -9.27
CA SER A 92 -10.40 -9.02 -9.93
C SER A 92 -10.10 -7.63 -9.37
N ILE A 93 -10.39 -6.58 -10.14
CA ILE A 93 -10.29 -5.18 -9.71
C ILE A 93 -11.63 -4.48 -9.98
N ASP A 94 -12.13 -3.77 -8.98
CA ASP A 94 -13.39 -3.03 -9.06
C ASP A 94 -13.14 -1.51 -9.06
N LEU A 95 -13.43 -0.91 -10.21
CA LEU A 95 -13.47 0.54 -10.42
C LEU A 95 -14.90 1.10 -10.43
N LYS A 96 -15.93 0.24 -10.52
CA LYS A 96 -17.32 0.60 -10.86
C LYS A 96 -18.00 1.44 -9.80
N MET A 97 -17.57 1.33 -8.55
CA MET A 97 -18.14 2.07 -7.43
C MET A 97 -17.54 3.48 -7.27
N SER A 98 -16.36 3.74 -7.84
CA SER A 98 -15.80 5.08 -7.84
C SER A 98 -16.48 5.91 -8.91
N SER A 99 -17.01 7.06 -8.52
CA SER A 99 -17.57 8.02 -9.48
C SER A 99 -16.53 8.55 -10.46
N LEU A 100 -15.25 8.52 -10.07
CA LEU A 100 -14.11 8.98 -10.87
C LEU A 100 -13.63 7.94 -11.88
N PHE A 101 -13.82 6.64 -11.61
CA PHE A 101 -13.18 5.57 -12.39
C PHE A 101 -14.14 4.57 -13.02
N LYS A 102 -15.44 4.61 -12.68
CA LYS A 102 -16.45 3.66 -13.19
C LYS A 102 -16.55 3.57 -14.72
N SER A 103 -16.18 4.63 -15.42
CA SER A 103 -16.22 4.74 -16.88
C SER A 103 -14.82 4.80 -17.50
N HIS A 104 -13.79 4.40 -16.75
CA HIS A 104 -12.40 4.51 -17.17
C HIS A 104 -11.64 3.19 -17.03
N SER A 105 -10.52 3.09 -17.74
CA SER A 105 -9.65 1.92 -17.69
C SER A 105 -8.80 1.88 -16.42
N LEU A 106 -8.24 0.71 -16.14
CA LEU A 106 -7.25 0.57 -15.07
C LEU A 106 -5.97 1.38 -15.34
N ASP A 107 -5.56 1.47 -16.60
CA ASP A 107 -4.46 2.34 -17.04
C ASP A 107 -4.73 3.82 -16.72
N TYR A 108 -5.94 4.31 -16.97
CA TYR A 108 -6.34 5.66 -16.58
C TYR A 108 -6.25 5.85 -15.07
N PHE A 109 -6.74 4.88 -14.28
CA PHE A 109 -6.65 4.93 -12.82
C PHE A 109 -5.20 5.06 -12.35
N PHE A 110 -4.25 4.26 -12.87
CA PHE A 110 -2.84 4.36 -12.49
C PHE A 110 -2.26 5.74 -12.79
N LYS A 111 -2.49 6.26 -14.01
CA LYS A 111 -2.02 7.58 -14.41
C LYS A 111 -2.60 8.66 -13.50
N TYR A 112 -3.91 8.61 -13.23
CA TYR A 112 -4.57 9.53 -12.32
C TYR A 112 -3.98 9.45 -10.90
N ALA A 113 -3.77 8.24 -10.37
CA ALA A 113 -3.21 8.05 -9.03
C ALA A 113 -1.82 8.67 -8.89
N PHE A 114 -0.94 8.47 -9.88
CA PHE A 114 0.38 9.10 -9.89
C PHE A 114 0.33 10.62 -10.08
N ASP A 115 -0.61 11.13 -10.88
CA ASP A 115 -0.80 12.56 -11.02
C ASP A 115 -1.30 13.19 -9.70
N GLN A 116 -2.14 12.48 -8.93
CA GLN A 116 -2.51 12.89 -7.57
C GLN A 116 -1.32 12.86 -6.60
N CYS A 117 -0.43 11.86 -6.69
CA CYS A 117 0.81 11.84 -5.94
C CYS A 117 1.64 13.11 -6.21
N LYS A 118 1.87 13.46 -7.49
CA LYS A 118 2.61 14.67 -7.87
C LYS A 118 1.95 15.94 -7.33
N LYS A 119 0.63 16.10 -7.55
CA LYS A 119 -0.13 17.28 -7.10
C LYS A 119 -0.06 17.50 -5.59
N ASN A 120 -0.07 16.42 -4.82
CA ASN A 120 -0.08 16.47 -3.36
C ASN A 120 1.30 16.25 -2.75
N GLN A 121 2.38 16.20 -3.53
CA GLN A 121 3.73 15.79 -3.08
C GLN A 121 3.66 14.55 -2.16
N ALA A 122 2.98 13.52 -2.65
CA ALA A 122 2.89 12.19 -2.07
C ALA A 122 3.72 11.22 -2.91
N TYR A 123 4.27 10.17 -2.30
CA TYR A 123 5.10 9.20 -3.03
C TYR A 123 4.56 7.77 -2.96
N ILE A 124 3.40 7.57 -2.33
CA ILE A 124 2.69 6.29 -2.29
C ILE A 124 1.18 6.50 -2.42
N TRP A 125 0.53 5.56 -3.12
CA TRP A 125 -0.91 5.43 -3.14
C TRP A 125 -1.32 3.96 -2.98
N GLY A 126 -2.54 3.73 -2.51
CA GLY A 126 -3.15 2.41 -2.42
C GLY A 126 -4.65 2.43 -2.64
N VAL A 127 -5.24 1.24 -2.63
CA VAL A 127 -6.69 1.03 -2.77
C VAL A 127 -7.28 0.47 -1.48
N TYR A 128 -8.60 0.29 -1.43
CA TYR A 128 -9.24 -0.23 -0.23
C TYR A 128 -8.98 -1.73 -0.05
N PRO A 129 -8.56 -2.20 1.15
CA PRO A 129 -8.05 -3.57 1.35
C PRO A 129 -9.13 -4.66 1.44
N VAL A 130 -10.40 -4.29 1.58
CA VAL A 130 -11.50 -5.23 1.76
C VAL A 130 -12.43 -5.18 0.56
N PHE A 131 -12.57 -6.31 -0.12
CA PHE A 131 -13.46 -6.47 -1.28
C PHE A 131 -14.93 -6.63 -0.86
N ASN A 132 -15.47 -5.66 -0.14
CA ASN A 132 -16.87 -5.64 0.24
C ASN A 132 -17.45 -4.24 -0.09
N PRO A 133 -18.44 -4.15 -0.99
CA PRO A 133 -19.07 -2.89 -1.37
C PRO A 133 -19.64 -2.10 -0.18
N PHE A 134 -20.17 -2.79 0.84
CA PHE A 134 -20.75 -2.16 2.02
C PHE A 134 -19.76 -1.24 2.74
N PHE A 135 -18.51 -1.69 2.91
CA PHE A 135 -17.48 -0.91 3.60
C PHE A 135 -16.86 0.22 2.76
N ARG A 136 -17.12 0.26 1.46
CA ARG A 136 -16.51 1.22 0.52
C ARG A 136 -17.49 2.30 0.06
N LYS A 137 -18.78 1.97 -0.12
CA LYS A 137 -19.81 2.85 -0.68
C LYS A 137 -19.91 4.21 0.03
N SER A 138 -19.89 4.22 1.37
CA SER A 138 -20.01 5.43 2.19
C SER A 138 -18.71 6.22 2.36
N ARG A 139 -17.58 5.75 1.81
CA ARG A 139 -16.28 6.42 1.98
C ARG A 139 -16.09 7.52 0.93
N LYS A 140 -15.29 8.53 1.30
CA LYS A 140 -14.75 9.52 0.36
C LYS A 140 -13.93 8.82 -0.72
N GLU A 141 -13.96 9.32 -1.96
CA GLU A 141 -13.21 8.76 -3.10
C GLU A 141 -11.73 8.55 -2.75
N MET A 142 -11.10 9.55 -2.15
CA MET A 142 -9.69 9.53 -1.75
C MET A 142 -9.51 10.16 -0.36
N THR A 143 -8.54 9.66 0.40
CA THR A 143 -8.09 10.22 1.69
C THR A 143 -6.57 10.37 1.71
N MET A 144 -6.06 11.32 2.51
CA MET A 144 -4.62 11.64 2.62
C MET A 144 -4.04 11.39 4.02
N ASN A 145 -4.89 11.03 4.98
CA ASN A 145 -4.52 10.74 6.35
C ASN A 145 -3.74 9.41 6.45
N GLN A 146 -3.27 9.02 7.64
CA GLN A 146 -2.60 7.73 7.85
C GLN A 146 -3.59 6.57 7.67
N SER A 147 -3.72 6.14 6.42
CA SER A 147 -4.58 5.05 5.99
C SER A 147 -3.72 3.88 5.56
N TYR A 148 -4.04 2.70 6.08
CA TYR A 148 -3.36 1.45 5.71
C TYR A 148 -3.34 1.25 4.19
N ILE A 149 -2.13 1.12 3.62
CA ILE A 149 -1.85 0.82 2.22
C ILE A 149 -1.43 -0.65 2.10
N VAL A 150 -2.41 -1.50 1.78
CA VAL A 150 -2.23 -2.95 1.67
C VAL A 150 -1.14 -3.35 0.68
N GLY A 151 -0.38 -4.39 1.02
CA GLY A 151 0.71 -4.91 0.18
C GLY A 151 0.27 -5.44 -1.18
N ALA A 152 -0.96 -5.95 -1.30
CA ALA A 152 -1.42 -6.69 -2.47
C ALA A 152 -1.65 -5.83 -3.72
N PHE A 153 -1.98 -4.54 -3.57
CA PHE A 153 -2.17 -3.63 -4.70
C PHE A 153 -1.95 -2.16 -4.29
N TYR A 154 -0.84 -1.59 -4.74
CA TYR A 154 -0.44 -0.21 -4.44
C TYR A 154 0.52 0.32 -5.52
N GLY A 155 0.83 1.61 -5.48
CA GLY A 155 1.87 2.18 -6.32
C GLY A 155 2.72 3.22 -5.61
N ILE A 156 3.93 3.41 -6.11
CA ILE A 156 4.93 4.34 -5.56
C ILE A 156 5.57 5.18 -6.65
N ILE A 157 5.95 6.40 -6.29
CA ILE A 157 6.98 7.15 -6.99
C ILE A 157 8.30 6.73 -6.35
N ASN A 158 9.10 5.97 -7.09
CA ASN A 158 10.25 5.24 -6.58
C ASN A 158 11.31 6.16 -5.97
N ARG A 159 11.82 5.81 -4.78
CA ARG A 159 12.91 6.52 -4.08
C ARG A 159 13.85 5.48 -3.45
N PRO A 160 14.57 4.69 -4.27
CA PRO A 160 15.23 3.45 -3.82
C PRO A 160 16.36 3.71 -2.82
N ASN A 161 16.98 4.88 -2.87
CA ASN A 161 18.10 5.26 -2.00
C ASN A 161 17.67 5.96 -0.70
N LEU A 162 16.37 6.24 -0.52
CA LEU A 162 15.87 6.97 0.63
C LEU A 162 15.72 6.06 1.85
N LYS A 163 16.72 6.10 2.74
CA LYS A 163 16.79 5.26 3.95
C LYS A 163 15.61 5.43 4.90
N ALA A 164 14.99 6.61 4.95
CA ALA A 164 13.82 6.87 5.80
C ALA A 164 12.61 5.97 5.49
N ILE A 165 12.50 5.46 4.26
CA ILE A 165 11.40 4.58 3.81
C ILE A 165 11.82 3.13 3.57
N GLU A 166 13.09 2.80 3.77
CA GLU A 166 13.60 1.43 3.63
C GLU A 166 12.99 0.54 4.73
N LEU A 167 12.49 -0.65 4.38
CA LEU A 167 11.88 -1.57 5.36
C LEU A 167 12.95 -2.41 6.05
N THR A 168 12.97 -2.34 7.38
CA THR A 168 14.01 -2.97 8.21
C THR A 168 13.40 -3.78 9.35
N LEU A 169 12.24 -3.37 9.89
CA LEU A 169 11.64 -4.01 11.06
C LEU A 169 11.02 -5.38 10.73
N THR A 170 10.41 -5.47 9.54
CA THR A 170 9.67 -6.64 9.06
C THR A 170 10.45 -7.46 8.03
N LYS A 171 11.71 -7.10 7.76
CA LYS A 171 12.55 -7.69 6.70
C LYS A 171 12.73 -9.21 6.83
N GLU A 172 12.81 -9.72 8.05
CA GLU A 172 13.11 -11.15 8.30
C GLU A 172 11.95 -12.08 7.91
N ASN A 173 10.71 -11.69 8.15
CA ASN A 173 9.54 -12.57 7.96
C ASN A 173 8.46 -11.99 7.02
N GLY A 174 8.59 -10.73 6.60
CA GLY A 174 7.67 -10.03 5.70
C GLY A 174 6.28 -9.74 6.27
N GLN A 175 5.96 -10.19 7.49
CA GLN A 175 4.67 -9.89 8.12
C GLN A 175 4.59 -8.41 8.48
N LYS A 176 3.45 -7.78 8.17
CA LYS A 176 3.19 -6.36 8.45
C LYS A 176 4.14 -5.40 7.72
N GLU A 177 4.80 -5.84 6.65
CA GLU A 177 5.67 -4.98 5.84
C GLU A 177 4.91 -3.79 5.23
N ASP A 178 3.64 -3.99 4.91
CA ASP A 178 2.72 -2.97 4.42
C ASP A 178 2.31 -1.94 5.48
N VAL A 179 2.19 -2.36 6.73
CA VAL A 179 2.03 -1.47 7.88
C VAL A 179 3.30 -0.64 8.09
N GLU A 180 4.47 -1.28 8.09
CA GLU A 180 5.76 -0.60 8.19
C GLU A 180 5.92 0.45 7.06
N ARG A 181 5.67 0.03 5.81
CA ARG A 181 5.72 0.91 4.64
C ARG A 181 4.76 2.08 4.77
N THR A 182 3.51 1.82 5.17
CA THR A 182 2.51 2.89 5.36
C THR A 182 3.01 3.91 6.37
N ILE A 183 3.50 3.46 7.54
CA ILE A 183 3.98 4.36 8.59
C ILE A 183 5.20 5.14 8.12
N LYS A 184 6.18 4.49 7.49
CA LYS A 184 7.42 5.16 7.03
C LYS A 184 7.15 6.22 5.97
N TYR A 185 6.32 5.93 4.95
CA TYR A 185 5.90 6.95 3.98
C TYR A 185 5.09 8.07 4.65
N PHE A 186 4.15 7.74 5.54
CA PHE A 186 3.35 8.76 6.23
C PHE A 186 4.21 9.66 7.13
N LYS A 187 5.14 9.09 7.90
CA LYS A 187 6.04 9.82 8.80
C LYS A 187 7.01 10.70 8.04
N HIS A 188 7.51 10.24 6.89
CA HIS A 188 8.46 10.99 6.07
C HIS A 188 7.77 12.06 5.21
N ASP A 189 6.68 11.72 4.53
CA ASP A 189 6.02 12.62 3.58
C ASP A 189 4.87 13.43 4.22
N GLY A 190 4.43 13.07 5.44
CA GLY A 190 3.30 13.69 6.12
C GLY A 190 1.91 13.30 5.57
N LEU A 191 1.84 12.42 4.55
CA LEU A 191 0.59 11.89 4.01
C LEU A 191 0.80 10.62 3.17
N VAL A 192 -0.28 9.86 3.00
CA VAL A 192 -0.38 8.74 2.04
C VAL A 192 -1.72 8.81 1.32
N LEU A 193 -1.79 8.46 0.04
CA LEU A 193 -3.05 8.50 -0.71
C LEU A 193 -3.75 7.14 -0.66
N ARG A 194 -5.03 7.09 -0.31
CA ARG A 194 -5.84 5.87 -0.47
C ARG A 194 -7.13 6.13 -1.22
N PHE A 195 -7.32 5.42 -2.33
CA PHE A 195 -8.54 5.42 -3.14
C PHE A 195 -9.56 4.44 -2.54
N ASN A 196 -10.47 4.94 -1.71
CA ASN A 196 -11.31 4.08 -0.87
C ASN A 196 -12.46 3.39 -1.62
N ARG A 197 -12.77 3.83 -2.84
CA ARG A 197 -13.82 3.25 -3.68
C ARG A 197 -13.28 2.33 -4.78
N VAL A 198 -11.95 2.24 -4.92
CA VAL A 198 -11.31 1.18 -5.71
C VAL A 198 -11.06 0.00 -4.79
N GLY A 199 -11.36 -1.20 -5.27
CA GLY A 199 -11.11 -2.44 -4.53
C GLY A 199 -10.59 -3.53 -5.46
N PHE A 200 -10.17 -4.63 -4.86
CA PHE A 200 -9.65 -5.79 -5.57
C PHE A 200 -9.97 -7.05 -4.77
N GLU A 201 -10.10 -8.16 -5.46
CA GLU A 201 -10.35 -9.47 -4.88
C GLU A 201 -9.04 -10.27 -4.80
N THR A 202 -8.75 -10.81 -3.62
CA THR A 202 -7.65 -11.75 -3.36
C THR A 202 -8.10 -12.75 -2.29
N LYS A 203 -7.42 -13.90 -2.22
CA LYS A 203 -7.59 -14.88 -1.15
C LYS A 203 -6.38 -14.82 -0.22
N TYR A 204 -6.56 -14.16 0.92
CA TYR A 204 -5.54 -14.15 1.97
C TYR A 204 -5.30 -15.56 2.52
N TYR A 205 -4.04 -15.83 2.88
CA TYR A 205 -3.57 -17.09 3.46
C TYR A 205 -3.62 -18.27 2.47
N GLY A 206 -2.56 -18.39 1.68
CA GLY A 206 -2.36 -19.51 0.77
C GLY A 206 -2.10 -20.82 1.51
N LYS A 207 -2.25 -21.95 0.80
CA LYS A 207 -1.93 -23.29 1.30
C LYS A 207 -0.44 -23.62 1.20
N SER A 208 0.27 -22.96 0.29
CA SER A 208 1.71 -23.12 0.04
C SER A 208 2.26 -21.89 -0.70
N GLY A 209 3.58 -21.70 -0.68
CA GLY A 209 4.25 -20.55 -1.31
C GLY A 209 3.95 -19.22 -0.61
N GLY A 210 4.38 -18.12 -1.23
CA GLY A 210 4.19 -16.77 -0.67
C GLY A 210 4.75 -16.62 0.76
N LEU A 211 3.93 -16.10 1.68
CA LEU A 211 4.26 -15.93 3.10
C LEU A 211 3.85 -17.13 4.01
N GLY A 212 3.44 -18.26 3.42
CA GLY A 212 3.02 -19.45 4.17
C GLY A 212 1.56 -19.46 4.63
N THR A 213 1.21 -20.46 5.43
CA THR A 213 -0.16 -20.71 5.90
C THR A 213 -0.59 -19.73 6.99
N PHE A 214 -1.85 -19.79 7.43
CA PHE A 214 -2.32 -18.97 8.54
C PHE A 214 -1.55 -19.26 9.85
N ASP A 215 -1.39 -20.54 10.19
CA ASP A 215 -0.77 -20.96 11.46
C ASP A 215 0.72 -20.60 11.50
N ASP A 216 1.45 -20.78 10.39
CA ASP A 216 2.86 -20.39 10.24
C ASP A 216 3.08 -18.90 10.52
N ARG A 217 2.05 -18.08 10.30
CA ARG A 217 2.13 -16.62 10.39
C ARG A 217 1.76 -16.07 11.75
N LEU A 218 1.16 -16.84 12.66
CA LEU A 218 0.69 -16.33 13.96
C LEU A 218 1.81 -15.71 14.80
N LYS A 219 2.90 -16.48 15.02
CA LYS A 219 4.07 -16.00 15.78
C LYS A 219 4.78 -14.84 15.06
N PRO A 220 5.13 -14.95 13.76
CA PRO A 220 5.74 -13.84 13.01
C PRO A 220 4.91 -12.55 13.00
N MET A 221 3.57 -12.64 12.96
CA MET A 221 2.68 -11.47 13.03
C MET A 221 2.75 -10.77 14.38
N LEU A 222 2.80 -11.53 15.47
CA LEU A 222 2.93 -10.98 16.82
C LEU A 222 4.28 -10.26 16.98
N GLU A 223 5.38 -10.93 16.61
CA GLU A 223 6.73 -10.36 16.68
C GLU A 223 6.84 -9.07 15.84
N ALA A 224 6.34 -9.08 14.60
CA ALA A 224 6.32 -7.90 13.74
C ALA A 224 5.50 -6.76 14.35
N SER A 225 4.33 -7.06 14.92
CA SER A 225 3.45 -6.06 15.55
C SER A 225 4.09 -5.46 16.81
N GLN A 226 4.83 -6.26 17.59
CA GLN A 226 5.59 -5.80 18.76
C GLN A 226 6.75 -4.88 18.35
N ARG A 227 7.51 -5.24 17.31
CA ARG A 227 8.57 -4.37 16.74
C ARG A 227 7.99 -3.04 16.26
N LEU A 228 6.85 -3.08 15.56
CA LEU A 228 6.15 -1.88 15.11
C LEU A 228 5.65 -1.01 16.26
N LYS A 229 5.09 -1.59 17.33
CA LYS A 229 4.65 -0.83 18.51
C LYS A 229 5.81 -0.17 19.24
N LYS A 230 6.95 -0.87 19.34
CA LYS A 230 8.16 -0.33 19.95
C LYS A 230 8.72 0.87 19.17
N GLU A 231 8.79 0.75 17.84
CA GLU A 231 9.36 1.80 16.99
C GLU A 231 8.38 2.96 16.71
N PHE A 232 7.09 2.66 16.60
CA PHE A 232 6.05 3.61 16.20
C PHE A 232 4.85 3.62 17.17
N PRO A 233 5.07 3.90 18.47
CA PRO A 233 4.02 3.81 19.50
C PRO A 233 2.81 4.72 19.22
N GLU A 234 3.04 5.89 18.62
CA GLU A 234 2.01 6.89 18.32
C GLU A 234 1.19 6.60 17.04
N HIS A 235 1.67 5.66 16.21
CA HIS A 235 1.07 5.39 14.90
C HIS A 235 0.01 4.29 14.93
N GLY A 236 -0.15 3.56 16.04
CA GLY A 236 -1.15 2.51 16.13
C GLY A 236 -1.06 1.66 17.39
N GLU A 237 -1.93 0.66 17.44
CA GLU A 237 -2.06 -0.25 18.58
C GLU A 237 -2.08 -1.71 18.14
N ILE A 238 -1.50 -2.57 18.98
CA ILE A 238 -1.58 -4.01 18.78
C ILE A 238 -3.00 -4.47 19.10
N SER A 239 -3.54 -5.33 18.26
CA SER A 239 -4.80 -6.01 18.55
C SER A 239 -4.73 -7.47 18.14
N THR A 240 -4.92 -8.35 19.12
CA THR A 240 -4.93 -9.80 18.93
C THR A 240 -6.38 -10.31 19.01
N LYS A 241 -6.77 -11.13 18.04
CA LYS A 241 -8.08 -11.79 18.01
C LYS A 241 -8.07 -13.07 18.87
N LYS A 242 -9.25 -13.60 19.19
CA LYS A 242 -9.39 -14.85 19.97
C LYS A 242 -8.61 -16.03 19.36
N HIS A 243 -8.53 -16.10 18.05
CA HIS A 243 -7.82 -17.14 17.30
C HIS A 243 -6.32 -16.79 17.06
N GLY A 244 -5.71 -15.93 17.88
CA GLY A 244 -4.28 -15.64 17.87
C GLY A 244 -3.78 -14.64 16.82
N MET A 245 -4.56 -14.33 15.78
CA MET A 245 -4.15 -13.38 14.73
C MET A 245 -3.89 -12.00 15.34
N THR A 246 -2.67 -11.52 15.17
CA THR A 246 -2.23 -10.22 15.69
C THR A 246 -2.08 -9.21 14.56
N GLU A 247 -2.73 -8.06 14.77
CA GLU A 247 -2.69 -6.90 13.88
C GLU A 247 -2.04 -5.71 14.57
N PHE A 248 -1.32 -4.88 13.82
CA PHE A 248 -0.98 -3.53 14.24
C PHE A 248 -1.97 -2.55 13.60
N ARG A 249 -2.98 -2.14 14.36
CA ARG A 249 -4.05 -1.24 13.88
C ARG A 249 -3.56 0.20 13.85
N LEU A 250 -3.42 0.74 12.65
CA LEU A 250 -3.02 2.14 12.47
C LEU A 250 -4.03 3.08 13.10
N LYS A 251 -3.52 4.05 13.86
CA LYS A 251 -4.27 5.21 14.33
C LYS A 251 -4.56 6.14 13.15
N LYS A 252 -5.74 6.75 13.16
CA LYS A 252 -6.16 7.68 12.10
C LYS A 252 -5.53 9.07 12.33
N LEU A 253 -4.26 9.23 11.94
CA LEU A 253 -3.57 10.51 12.04
C LEU A 253 -3.89 11.44 10.84
N PRO A 254 -4.15 12.74 11.06
CA PRO A 254 -4.43 13.70 9.99
C PRO A 254 -3.21 13.92 9.10
N SER A 255 -3.43 14.22 7.82
CA SER A 255 -2.32 14.59 6.92
C SER A 255 -1.68 15.92 7.34
N ARG A 256 -0.49 16.22 6.81
CA ARG A 256 0.18 17.52 7.02
C ARG A 256 -0.71 18.73 6.66
N PHE A 257 -1.60 18.60 5.69
CA PHE A 257 -2.55 19.65 5.32
C PHE A 257 -3.69 19.80 6.34
N GLU A 258 -4.16 18.70 6.92
CA GLU A 258 -5.22 18.72 7.93
C GLU A 258 -4.69 19.22 9.29
N SER A 259 -3.45 18.93 9.65
CA SER A 259 -2.81 19.46 10.86
C SER A 259 -2.59 20.97 10.82
N ASP A 260 -2.28 21.53 9.66
CA ASP A 260 -2.08 22.97 9.50
C ASP A 260 -3.39 23.76 9.69
N LEU A 261 -4.53 23.15 9.34
CA LEU A 261 -5.86 23.74 9.54
C LEU A 261 -6.26 23.72 11.02
N THR A 262 -6.00 22.62 11.74
CA THR A 262 -6.31 22.54 13.18
C THR A 262 -5.40 23.44 14.02
N GLY A 263 -4.14 23.62 13.63
CA GLY A 263 -3.21 24.57 14.25
C GLY A 263 -3.55 26.05 14.04
N LYS A 264 -4.22 26.40 12.94
CA LYS A 264 -4.73 27.77 12.71
C LYS A 264 -5.96 28.10 13.56
N HIS A 265 -6.82 27.12 13.84
CA HIS A 265 -8.00 27.33 14.69
C HIS A 265 -7.64 27.50 16.18
N THR A 266 -6.59 26.86 16.68
CA THR A 266 -6.14 27.01 18.07
C THR A 266 -5.41 28.31 18.37
N ARG A 267 -4.87 29.01 17.35
CA ARG A 267 -4.22 30.32 17.53
C ARG A 267 -5.17 31.53 17.56
N ARG A 268 -6.48 31.34 17.32
CA ARG A 268 -7.45 32.46 17.22
C ARG A 268 -8.24 32.77 18.49
N ALA A 269 -7.90 32.18 19.64
CA ALA A 269 -8.56 32.46 20.92
C ALA A 269 -7.54 32.84 22.00
N LYS A 270 -7.08 34.10 21.98
CA LYS A 270 -6.57 34.85 23.15
C LYS A 270 -6.50 36.34 22.78
N SER A 271 -7.66 36.98 22.57
CA SER A 271 -7.76 38.44 22.78
C SER A 271 -8.34 38.65 24.17
N SER A 272 -7.49 39.02 25.13
CA SER A 272 -7.88 39.41 26.48
C SER A 272 -8.71 40.69 26.43
N THR A 273 -10.02 40.57 26.65
CA THR A 273 -10.86 41.70 27.01
C THR A 273 -10.59 42.07 28.47
N ASN A 274 -9.68 43.02 28.69
CA ASN A 274 -9.56 43.71 29.96
C ASN A 274 -10.81 44.57 30.18
N ARG A 275 -11.76 44.09 31.00
CA ARG A 275 -12.81 44.94 31.57
C ARG A 275 -12.30 45.52 32.88
N SER A 276 -11.95 46.80 32.86
CA SER A 276 -11.70 47.59 34.06
C SER A 276 -12.98 47.69 34.90
N LYS A 277 -12.95 47.18 36.13
CA LYS A 277 -13.95 47.45 37.16
C LYS A 277 -13.66 48.83 37.78
N THR A 278 -14.46 49.84 37.46
CA THR A 278 -14.46 51.10 38.22
C THR A 278 -15.34 50.94 39.45
N SER A 279 -14.74 51.09 40.64
CA SER A 279 -15.44 51.05 41.92
C SER A 279 -16.25 52.33 42.12
N LYS A 280 -17.56 52.19 42.35
CA LYS A 280 -18.35 53.20 43.06
C LYS A 280 -18.38 52.84 44.54
N ARG A 281 -17.79 53.68 45.38
CA ARG A 281 -18.22 53.86 46.77
C ARG A 281 -18.28 55.36 47.07
N ARG A 282 -19.29 55.66 47.88
CA ARG A 282 -19.77 56.95 48.36
C ARG A 282 -18.66 57.79 48.99
#